data_AF-A0A2E7LSX5-F1
#
_entry.id   AF-A0A2E7LSX5-F1
#
_cell.length_a   1.000
_cell.length_b   1.000
_cell.length_c   1.000
_cell.angle_alpha   90.00
_cell.angle_beta   90.00
_cell.angle_gamma   90.00
#
_symmetry.space_group_name_H-M   'P 1'
#
loop_
_entity.id
_entity.type
_entity.pdbx_description
1 polymer ?
#
loop_
_entity_poly.entity_id
_entity_poly.type
_entity_poly.pdbx_seq_one_letter_code
_entity_poly.pdbx_strand_id
1 'polypeptide(L)'
;MAVRKTKKGLALKRWFKEKWIDVRTGKPCGRRKGEKRGTPYCRPSKRVSSKTPKTSGEMTAAEKRAKIAEKKRLGQPAGKPRRVKSVKRRKK
;
A
#
# COMPACT_ATOMS: atom_id res chain seq x y z
N MET A 1 -10.87 2.08 17.70
CA MET A 1 -11.25 3.31 16.95
C MET A 1 -12.59 3.11 16.26
N ALA A 2 -13.63 3.83 16.67
CA ALA A 2 -14.90 3.82 15.98
C ALA A 2 -14.79 4.62 14.67
N VAL A 3 -14.80 3.92 13.52
CA VAL A 3 -14.79 4.59 12.22
C VAL A 3 -16.22 5.03 11.87
N ARG A 4 -16.43 6.33 11.71
CA ARG A 4 -17.72 6.97 11.36
C ARG A 4 -18.36 6.31 10.12
N LYS A 5 -19.70 6.24 10.07
CA LYS A 5 -20.47 5.60 8.98
C LYS A 5 -20.57 6.49 7.72
N THR A 6 -19.46 7.03 7.23
CA THR A 6 -19.41 7.83 5.99
C THR A 6 -18.77 7.06 4.85
N LYS A 7 -18.90 7.51 3.59
CA LYS A 7 -18.19 6.90 2.44
C LYS A 7 -16.68 6.80 2.69
N LYS A 8 -16.08 7.84 3.28
CA LYS A 8 -14.66 7.86 3.68
C LYS A 8 -14.38 6.87 4.81
N GLY A 9 -15.27 6.76 5.79
CA GLY A 9 -15.15 5.77 6.86
C GLY A 9 -15.26 4.32 6.38
N LEU A 10 -16.18 4.04 5.45
CA LEU A 10 -16.28 2.72 4.81
C LEU A 10 -15.00 2.37 4.03
N ALA A 11 -14.41 3.34 3.32
CA ALA A 11 -13.13 3.14 2.65
C ALA A 11 -11.99 2.83 3.64
N LEU A 12 -11.98 3.50 4.79
CA LEU A 12 -11.00 3.24 5.85
C LEU A 12 -11.22 1.87 6.50
N LYS A 13 -12.47 1.47 6.78
CA LYS A 13 -12.80 0.11 7.24
C LYS A 13 -12.34 -0.94 6.23
N ARG A 14 -12.54 -0.70 4.93
CA ARG A 14 -12.03 -1.58 3.86
C ARG A 14 -10.51 -1.65 3.91
N TRP A 15 -9.83 -0.51 4.03
CA TRP A 15 -8.38 -0.45 4.13
C TRP A 15 -7.85 -1.32 5.28
N PHE A 16 -8.47 -1.27 6.47
CA PHE A 16 -8.08 -2.16 7.57
C PHE A 16 -8.31 -3.65 7.26
N LYS A 17 -9.44 -4.00 6.63
CA LYS A 17 -9.75 -5.38 6.20
C LYS A 17 -8.79 -5.91 5.13
N GLU A 18 -8.28 -5.04 4.26
CA GLU A 18 -7.33 -5.36 3.18
C GLU A 18 -5.93 -5.75 3.69
N LYS A 19 -5.64 -5.52 4.98
CA LYS A 19 -4.36 -5.85 5.64
C LYS A 19 -3.15 -5.36 4.83
N TRP A 20 -2.95 -4.05 4.80
CA TRP A 20 -1.88 -3.42 4.03
C TRP A 20 -0.50 -3.68 4.65
N ILE A 21 0.43 -4.16 3.81
CA ILE A 21 1.79 -4.49 4.19
C ILE A 21 2.80 -3.75 3.30
N ASP A 22 4.01 -3.55 3.82
CA ASP A 22 5.16 -3.20 3.00
C ASP A 22 5.59 -4.41 2.18
N VAL A 23 5.50 -4.32 0.86
CA VAL A 23 5.83 -5.41 -0.07
C VAL A 23 7.26 -5.90 0.10
N ARG A 24 8.18 -5.03 0.54
CA ARG A 24 9.59 -5.37 0.74
C ARG A 24 9.83 -6.22 1.99
N THR A 25 9.12 -5.94 3.07
CA THR A 25 9.43 -6.49 4.40
C THR A 25 8.34 -7.38 4.98
N GLY A 26 7.14 -7.39 4.39
CA GLY A 26 5.97 -8.10 4.91
C GLY A 26 5.36 -7.45 6.16
N LYS A 27 6.05 -6.50 6.79
CA LYS A 27 5.58 -5.78 7.97
C LYS A 27 4.36 -4.91 7.65
N PRO A 28 3.55 -4.54 8.66
CA PRO A 28 2.46 -3.59 8.48
C PRO A 28 2.92 -2.32 7.74
N CYS A 29 2.10 -1.87 6.79
CA CYS A 29 2.36 -0.66 6.03
C CYS A 29 2.38 0.57 6.93
N GLY A 30 3.28 1.51 6.62
CA GLY A 30 3.45 2.75 7.36
C GLY A 30 4.77 2.77 8.10
N ARG A 31 5.17 3.98 8.54
CA ARG A 31 6.34 4.21 9.36
C ARG A 31 5.96 4.89 10.66
N ARG A 32 6.66 4.54 11.74
CA ARG A 32 6.60 5.28 13.01
C ARG A 32 7.71 6.33 13.06
N LYS A 33 7.52 7.39 13.85
CA LYS A 33 8.58 8.38 14.10
C LYS A 33 9.79 7.66 14.72
N GLY A 34 11.00 7.99 14.27
CA GLY A 34 12.24 7.33 14.70
C GLY A 34 12.53 5.99 14.02
N GLU A 35 11.68 5.53 13.10
CA GLU A 35 11.89 4.25 12.42
C GLU A 35 12.95 4.33 11.31
N LYS A 36 13.95 3.45 11.36
CA LYS A 36 15.04 3.36 10.36
C LYS A 36 14.62 2.78 9.01
N ARG A 37 13.37 2.32 8.84
CA ARG A 37 12.89 1.81 7.55
C ARG A 37 12.80 2.94 6.53
N GLY A 38 13.36 2.68 5.34
CA GLY A 38 13.16 3.54 4.16
C GLY A 38 11.69 3.63 3.73
N THR A 39 11.41 4.40 2.68
CA THR A 39 10.03 4.62 2.20
C THR A 39 9.36 3.29 1.81
N PRO A 40 8.30 2.85 2.52
CA PRO A 40 7.68 1.57 2.23
C PRO A 40 6.86 1.62 0.95
N TYR A 41 6.80 0.49 0.24
CA TYR A 41 5.87 0.33 -0.87
C TYR A 41 4.68 -0.51 -0.40
N CYS A 42 3.59 0.17 -0.11
CA CYS A 42 2.43 -0.47 0.50
C CYS A 42 1.47 -1.06 -0.52
N ARG A 43 1.07 -2.31 -0.31
CA ARG A 43 0.00 -3.00 -1.04
C ARG A 43 -0.86 -3.83 -0.09
N PRO A 44 -2.13 -4.06 -0.44
CA PRO A 44 -3.00 -4.94 0.34
C PRO A 44 -2.52 -6.39 0.21
N SER A 45 -2.57 -7.15 1.31
CA SER A 45 -2.32 -8.59 1.29
C SER A 45 -3.58 -9.38 0.96
N LYS A 46 -4.76 -8.86 1.33
CA LYS A 46 -6.06 -9.48 1.08
C LYS A 46 -6.91 -8.66 0.13
N ARG A 47 -7.57 -9.34 -0.80
CA ARG A 47 -8.61 -8.76 -1.65
C ARG A 47 -9.93 -8.73 -0.89
N VAL A 48 -10.52 -7.54 -0.73
CA VAL A 48 -11.80 -7.37 -0.01
C VAL A 48 -12.92 -6.94 -0.95
N SER A 49 -12.62 -6.19 -2.02
CA SER A 49 -13.61 -5.85 -3.03
C SER A 49 -12.99 -5.59 -4.41
N SER A 50 -13.84 -5.34 -5.41
CA SER A 50 -13.41 -4.94 -6.76
C SER A 50 -12.53 -3.67 -6.77
N LYS A 51 -12.73 -2.80 -5.78
CA LYS A 51 -11.98 -1.56 -5.55
C LYS A 51 -10.62 -1.78 -4.89
N THR A 52 -10.35 -2.98 -4.36
CA THR A 52 -9.02 -3.32 -3.84
C THR A 52 -8.03 -3.34 -5.02
N PRO A 53 -6.92 -2.60 -4.94
CA PRO A 53 -5.91 -2.61 -5.99
C PRO A 53 -5.21 -3.97 -6.06
N LYS A 54 -4.34 -4.13 -7.06
CA LYS A 54 -3.49 -5.32 -7.19
C LYS A 54 -2.79 -5.62 -5.86
N THR A 55 -2.98 -6.83 -5.34
CA THR A 55 -2.44 -7.25 -4.04
C THR A 55 -0.95 -7.55 -4.12
N SER A 56 -0.26 -7.61 -2.98
CA SER A 56 1.15 -8.01 -2.93
C SER A 56 1.38 -9.43 -3.47
N GLY A 57 0.41 -10.34 -3.32
CA GLY A 57 0.46 -11.70 -3.87
C GLY A 57 0.27 -11.75 -5.39
N GLU A 58 -0.48 -10.82 -5.97
CA GLU A 58 -0.73 -10.75 -7.41
C GLU A 58 0.42 -10.12 -8.20
N MET A 59 1.38 -9.48 -7.52
CA MET A 59 2.54 -8.83 -8.16
C MET A 59 3.68 -9.82 -8.42
N THR A 60 4.28 -9.72 -9.61
CA THR A 60 5.49 -10.49 -9.94
C THR A 60 6.71 -9.98 -9.18
N ALA A 61 7.75 -10.79 -9.05
CA ALA A 61 9.00 -10.37 -8.41
C ALA A 61 9.61 -9.12 -9.07
N ALA A 62 9.58 -9.06 -10.41
CA ALA A 62 10.05 -7.91 -11.17
C ALA A 62 9.23 -6.63 -10.88
N GLU A 63 7.90 -6.73 -10.86
CA GLU A 63 7.04 -5.59 -10.52
C GLU A 63 7.28 -5.09 -9.10
N LYS A 64 7.46 -6.01 -8.14
CA LYS A 64 7.78 -5.67 -6.75
C LYS A 64 9.08 -4.88 -6.69
N ARG A 65 10.17 -5.40 -7.28
CA ARG A 65 11.49 -4.75 -7.30
C ARG A 65 11.43 -3.36 -7.93
N ALA A 66 10.84 -3.24 -9.13
CA ALA A 66 10.73 -1.97 -9.84
C ALA A 66 9.96 -0.92 -9.02
N LYS A 67 8.82 -1.30 -8.42
CA LYS A 67 7.99 -0.36 -7.64
C LYS A 67 8.61 0.02 -6.30
N ILE A 68 9.33 -0.90 -5.65
CA ILE A 68 10.10 -0.61 -4.45
C ILE A 68 11.21 0.41 -4.76
N ALA A 69 11.96 0.20 -5.84
CA ALA A 69 13.02 1.12 -6.26
C ALA A 69 12.46 2.51 -6.63
N GLU A 70 11.38 2.56 -7.43
CA GLU A 70 10.68 3.80 -7.78
C GLU A 70 10.22 4.54 -6.52
N LYS A 71 9.63 3.83 -5.55
CA LYS A 71 9.13 4.42 -4.31
C LYS A 71 10.27 4.91 -3.41
N LYS A 72 11.40 4.19 -3.36
CA LYS A 72 12.60 4.61 -2.63
C LYS A 72 13.15 5.92 -3.19
N ARG A 73 13.26 6.03 -4.52
CA ARG A 73 13.73 7.24 -5.22
C ARG A 73 12.80 8.43 -5.04
N LEU A 74 11.48 8.22 -5.10
CA LEU A 74 10.50 9.30 -4.93
C LEU A 74 10.45 9.86 -3.51
N GLY A 75 10.78 9.05 -2.51
CA GLY A 75 10.67 9.44 -1.11
C GLY A 75 9.23 9.65 -0.63
N GLN A 76 9.12 10.22 0.56
CA GLN A 76 7.85 10.60 1.19
C GLN A 76 8.06 11.85 2.06
N PRO A 77 8.15 13.05 1.46
CA PRO A 77 8.31 14.28 2.23
C PRO A 77 7.10 14.50 3.14
N ALA A 78 7.35 15.09 4.31
CA ALA A 78 6.32 15.39 5.30
C ALA A 78 5.25 16.29 4.68
N GLY A 79 3.97 15.98 4.93
CA GLY A 79 2.82 16.73 4.39
C GLY A 79 2.58 16.59 2.88
N LYS A 80 3.53 16.08 2.08
CA LYS A 80 3.42 15.98 0.61
C LYS A 80 3.58 14.55 0.11
N PRO A 81 2.62 13.65 0.39
CA PRO A 81 2.79 12.24 0.09
C PRO A 81 2.76 11.92 -1.41
N ARG A 82 3.93 11.62 -1.99
CA ARG A 82 4.09 11.14 -3.38
C ARG A 82 3.70 9.67 -3.55
N ARG A 83 3.12 9.32 -4.70
CA ARG A 83 2.69 7.95 -5.07
C ARG A 83 3.40 7.50 -6.34
N VAL A 84 3.77 6.22 -6.41
CA VAL A 84 4.26 5.60 -7.66
C VAL A 84 3.10 5.36 -8.62
N LYS A 85 3.42 5.17 -9.91
CA LYS A 85 2.41 4.76 -10.91
C LYS A 85 1.75 3.44 -10.50
N SER A 86 0.41 3.40 -10.59
CA SER A 86 -0.39 2.23 -10.25
C SER A 86 -0.07 1.04 -11.16
N VAL A 87 0.08 -0.14 -10.56
CA VAL A 87 0.19 -1.40 -11.30
C VAL A 87 -1.23 -1.87 -11.60
N LYS A 88 -1.55 -2.03 -12.89
CA LYS A 88 -2.87 -2.52 -13.31
C LYS A 88 -2.94 -4.02 -13.06
N ARG A 89 -4.13 -4.48 -12.68
CA ARG A 89 -4.44 -5.92 -12.70
C ARG A 89 -4.53 -6.35 -14.15
N ARG A 90 -4.08 -7.58 -14.45
CA ARG A 90 -4.52 -8.22 -15.69
C ARG A 90 -6.03 -8.41 -15.56
N LYS A 91 -6.80 -7.96 -16.56
CA LYS A 91 -8.21 -8.34 -16.65
C LYS A 91 -8.20 -9.87 -16.81
N LYS A 92 -8.92 -10.58 -15.93
CA LYS A 92 -9.32 -11.95 -16.24
C LYS A 92 -10.38 -11.86 -17.33
#